data_AF-A0A833RV69-F1
#
_entry.id   AF-A0A833RV69-F1
#
_cell.length_a   1.000
_cell.length_b   1.000
_cell.length_c   1.000
_cell.angle_alpha   90.00
_cell.angle_beta   90.00
_cell.angle_gamma   90.00
#
_symmetry.space_group_name_H-M   'P 1'
#
loop_
_entity.id
_entity.type
_entity.pdbx_description
1 polymer ?
#
loop_
_entity_poly.entity_id
_entity_poly.type
_entity_poly.pdbx_seq_one_letter_code
_entity_poly.pdbx_strand_id
1 'polypeptide(L)'
;MFSGPRGGQGPGLGSATGLRGSSDITNCVFTPQVISIGPYHHGKNCLAKMERHKSRFLQDFLSRDFGRSLEHHRNKLKKMEQMLRDDYETKFDLTSDQFVDMMILDGCFILELFIKIYNHTRDHEIFKNESLLRYIKTDLLMIENQVPLLVLEILHGNQRKYGVPIPTINQLLAYYFWDMKAARVTACCTPTINSSSFLLLVIKKRY
;
A
#
# COMPACT_ATOMS: atom_id res chain seq x y z
N MET A 1 25.99 -68.55 -34.52
CA MET A 1 25.08 -69.25 -33.61
C MET A 1 25.39 -68.79 -32.19
N PHE A 2 24.39 -68.21 -31.52
CA PHE A 2 24.29 -67.82 -30.09
C PHE A 2 25.30 -66.81 -29.53
N SER A 3 25.02 -65.82 -28.66
CA SER A 3 23.85 -65.10 -28.14
C SER A 3 24.31 -64.39 -26.85
N GLY A 4 24.05 -63.09 -26.63
CA GLY A 4 23.90 -62.52 -25.28
C GLY A 4 24.78 -61.32 -24.87
N PRO A 5 24.30 -60.37 -24.01
CA PRO A 5 24.35 -58.94 -24.37
C PRO A 5 24.69 -57.91 -23.25
N ARG A 6 24.74 -56.62 -23.67
CA ARG A 6 24.38 -55.35 -22.97
C ARG A 6 25.37 -54.71 -21.96
N GLY A 7 25.73 -53.45 -22.26
CA GLY A 7 26.37 -52.51 -21.34
C GLY A 7 26.53 -51.11 -21.95
N GLY A 8 25.43 -50.50 -22.41
CA GLY A 8 25.42 -49.11 -22.89
C GLY A 8 25.40 -48.14 -21.71
N GLN A 9 26.39 -47.25 -21.66
CA GLN A 9 26.49 -46.17 -20.68
C GLN A 9 25.28 -45.22 -20.80
N GLY A 10 24.54 -45.07 -19.71
CA GLY A 10 23.49 -44.08 -19.59
C GLY A 10 24.07 -42.66 -19.44
N PRO A 11 23.38 -41.63 -19.91
CA PRO A 11 23.74 -40.24 -19.63
C PRO A 11 23.48 -39.93 -18.15
N GLY A 12 24.36 -39.13 -17.57
CA GLY A 12 24.35 -38.78 -16.15
C GLY A 12 23.02 -38.23 -15.67
N LEU A 13 22.49 -38.83 -14.61
CA LEU A 13 21.50 -38.22 -13.73
C LEU A 13 22.20 -37.09 -12.97
N GLY A 14 22.29 -35.93 -13.61
CA GLY A 14 22.45 -34.67 -12.91
C GLY A 14 21.26 -34.49 -11.98
N SER A 15 21.55 -34.45 -10.68
CA SER A 15 20.65 -34.04 -9.61
C SER A 15 19.89 -32.78 -10.06
N ALA A 16 18.59 -32.94 -10.30
CA ALA A 16 17.69 -31.82 -10.53
C ALA A 16 17.70 -30.97 -9.26
N THR A 17 18.34 -29.83 -9.40
CA THR A 17 18.43 -28.70 -8.49
C THR A 17 17.13 -28.44 -7.74
N GLY A 18 17.29 -28.18 -6.45
CA GLY A 18 16.23 -28.04 -5.47
C GLY A 18 15.15 -27.02 -5.82
N LEU A 19 13.95 -27.34 -5.35
CA LEU A 19 12.80 -26.45 -5.26
C LEU A 19 13.15 -25.26 -4.35
N ARG A 20 13.74 -24.21 -4.91
CA ARG A 20 13.88 -22.88 -4.29
C ARG A 20 12.60 -22.07 -4.49
N GLY A 21 11.47 -22.63 -4.05
CA GLY A 21 10.13 -22.19 -4.46
C GLY A 21 9.27 -21.54 -3.39
N SER A 22 9.68 -21.52 -2.11
CA SER A 22 8.79 -21.05 -1.02
C SER A 22 9.26 -19.77 -0.34
N SER A 23 10.56 -19.49 -0.24
CA SER A 23 11.09 -18.27 0.38
C SER A 23 10.99 -17.03 -0.52
N ASP A 24 11.06 -17.23 -1.83
CA ASP A 24 11.10 -16.12 -2.80
C ASP A 24 9.68 -15.63 -3.15
N ILE A 25 8.67 -16.50 -3.04
CA ILE A 25 7.24 -16.15 -3.20
C ILE A 25 6.71 -15.44 -1.96
N THR A 26 7.13 -15.81 -0.75
CA THR A 26 6.70 -15.10 0.46
C THR A 26 7.25 -13.67 0.44
N ASN A 27 8.53 -13.49 0.13
CA ASN A 27 9.18 -12.17 0.19
C ASN A 27 8.56 -11.13 -0.77
N CYS A 28 8.06 -11.54 -1.94
CA CYS A 28 7.45 -10.64 -2.93
C CYS A 28 6.00 -10.22 -2.61
N VAL A 29 5.35 -10.89 -1.65
CA VAL A 29 4.00 -10.53 -1.18
C VAL A 29 4.05 -9.53 -0.02
N PHE A 30 5.16 -9.51 0.71
CA PHE A 30 5.33 -8.66 1.89
C PHE A 30 6.08 -7.36 1.61
N THR A 31 7.10 -7.36 0.73
CA THR A 31 7.96 -6.18 0.53
C THR A 31 7.51 -5.30 -0.65
N PRO A 32 7.30 -3.98 -0.45
CA PRO A 32 6.95 -3.04 -1.51
C PRO A 32 8.07 -2.77 -2.50
N GLN A 33 7.68 -2.43 -3.72
CA GLN A 33 8.60 -2.22 -4.84
C GLN A 33 8.90 -0.73 -5.09
N VAL A 34 7.91 0.15 -4.94
CA VAL A 34 7.97 1.56 -5.35
C VAL A 34 7.54 2.55 -4.27
N ILE A 35 6.71 2.15 -3.31
CA ILE A 35 6.24 3.02 -2.22
C ILE A 35 6.21 2.30 -0.87
N SER A 36 6.76 2.92 0.18
CA SER A 36 6.55 2.50 1.57
C SER A 36 5.30 3.17 2.10
N ILE A 37 4.49 2.46 2.88
CA ILE A 37 3.39 3.03 3.65
C ILE A 37 3.47 2.46 5.08
N GLY A 38 3.46 3.34 6.06
CA GLY A 38 3.58 2.97 7.47
C GLY A 38 5.02 2.60 7.89
N PRO A 39 5.16 2.03 9.09
CA PRO A 39 6.42 1.99 9.82
C PRO A 39 7.43 0.94 9.33
N TYR A 40 6.98 -0.17 8.74
CA TYR A 40 7.84 -1.34 8.48
C TYR A 40 8.89 -1.10 7.39
N HIS A 41 8.66 -0.12 6.50
CA HIS A 41 9.56 0.21 5.40
C HIS A 41 9.97 1.68 5.38
N HIS A 42 9.70 2.39 6.48
CA HIS A 42 10.02 3.80 6.62
C HIS A 42 11.53 4.04 6.49
N GLY A 43 11.91 5.10 5.77
CA GLY A 43 13.31 5.51 5.63
C GLY A 43 14.18 4.63 4.72
N LYS A 44 13.64 3.62 4.02
CA LYS A 44 14.42 2.85 3.04
C LYS A 44 14.81 3.73 1.85
N ASN A 45 16.12 3.85 1.60
CA ASN A 45 16.70 4.71 0.57
C ASN A 45 16.15 4.48 -0.86
N CYS A 46 15.74 3.25 -1.18
CA CYS A 46 15.14 2.92 -2.48
C CYS A 46 13.79 3.62 -2.73
N LEU A 47 13.15 4.19 -1.69
CA LEU A 47 11.80 4.74 -1.73
C LEU A 47 11.77 6.27 -1.60
N ALA A 48 12.93 6.92 -1.46
CA ALA A 48 13.04 8.37 -1.26
C ALA A 48 12.41 9.20 -2.39
N LYS A 49 12.39 8.69 -3.63
CA LYS A 49 11.71 9.35 -4.76
C LYS A 49 10.21 9.50 -4.51
N MET A 50 9.60 8.52 -3.87
CA MET A 50 8.16 8.53 -3.61
C MET A 50 7.76 9.47 -2.48
N GLU A 51 8.65 9.71 -1.51
CA GLU A 51 8.42 10.69 -0.44
C GLU A 51 8.18 12.11 -0.97
N ARG A 52 8.82 12.47 -2.10
CA ARG A 52 8.55 13.74 -2.78
C ARG A 52 7.13 13.83 -3.34
N HIS A 53 6.61 12.73 -3.88
CA HIS A 53 5.23 12.67 -4.37
C HIS A 53 4.22 12.69 -3.23
N LYS A 54 4.49 11.99 -2.12
CA LYS A 54 3.66 12.10 -0.91
C LYS A 54 3.60 13.52 -0.37
N SER A 55 4.72 14.21 -0.34
CA SER A 55 4.79 15.62 0.07
C SER A 55 3.94 16.53 -0.82
N ARG A 56 3.88 16.26 -2.13
CA ARG A 56 3.00 16.98 -3.06
C ARG A 56 1.52 16.67 -2.78
N PHE A 57 1.19 15.41 -2.55
CA PHE A 57 -0.18 15.00 -2.22
C PHE A 57 -0.66 15.58 -0.90
N LEU A 58 0.24 15.71 0.09
CA LEU A 58 -0.05 16.42 1.33
C LEU A 58 -0.39 17.90 1.08
N GLN A 59 0.33 18.59 0.19
CA GLN A 59 0.02 19.96 -0.18
C GLN A 59 -1.36 20.07 -0.84
N ASP A 60 -1.67 19.17 -1.78
CA ASP A 60 -2.98 19.11 -2.44
C ASP A 60 -4.09 18.86 -1.41
N PHE A 61 -3.88 17.94 -0.48
CA PHE A 61 -4.80 17.62 0.61
C PHE A 61 -5.07 18.84 1.50
N LEU A 62 -4.01 19.52 1.97
CA LEU A 62 -4.09 20.69 2.84
C LEU A 62 -4.70 21.90 2.13
N SER A 63 -4.48 22.05 0.81
CA SER A 63 -5.06 23.13 0.02
C SER A 63 -6.60 23.08 0.00
N ARG A 64 -7.18 21.90 0.21
CA ARG A 64 -8.63 21.70 0.25
C ARG A 64 -9.22 21.78 1.64
N ASP A 65 -8.42 21.78 2.71
CA ASP A 65 -8.92 21.61 4.07
C ASP A 65 -9.32 22.92 4.79
N PHE A 66 -10.00 23.84 4.10
CA PHE A 66 -10.66 25.04 4.67
C PHE A 66 -9.89 25.76 5.79
N GLY A 67 -8.57 25.91 5.62
CA GLY A 67 -7.72 26.66 6.55
C GLY A 67 -7.32 25.91 7.82
N ARG A 68 -7.56 24.60 7.93
CA ARG A 68 -6.96 23.79 9.00
C ARG A 68 -5.49 23.56 8.69
N SER A 69 -4.65 23.84 9.68
CA SER A 69 -3.21 23.64 9.56
C SER A 69 -2.84 22.15 9.64
N LEU A 70 -1.66 21.82 9.12
CA LEU A 70 -1.01 20.53 9.39
C LEU A 70 -0.98 20.20 10.88
N GLU A 71 -0.75 21.22 11.71
CA GLU A 71 -0.72 21.13 13.17
C GLU A 71 -2.04 20.63 13.78
N HIS A 72 -3.18 21.01 13.21
CA HIS A 72 -4.49 20.51 13.66
C HIS A 72 -4.60 18.99 13.51
N HIS A 73 -4.15 18.45 12.37
CA HIS A 73 -4.10 17.00 12.15
C HIS A 73 -3.10 16.33 13.08
N ARG A 74 -1.90 16.92 13.20
CA ARG A 74 -0.85 16.44 14.10
C ARG A 74 -1.36 16.30 15.53
N ASN A 75 -2.03 17.32 16.05
CA ASN A 75 -2.58 17.31 17.41
C ASN A 75 -3.66 16.24 17.60
N LYS A 76 -4.50 15.99 16.59
CA LYS A 76 -5.51 14.92 16.66
C LYS A 76 -4.88 13.53 16.65
N LEU A 77 -3.98 13.25 15.71
CA LEU A 77 -3.32 11.96 15.61
C LEU A 77 -2.42 11.69 16.82
N LYS A 78 -1.75 12.72 17.34
CA LYS A 78 -0.91 12.62 18.54
C LYS A 78 -1.70 12.14 19.76
N LYS A 79 -2.95 12.57 19.92
CA LYS A 79 -3.84 12.11 21.01
C LYS A 79 -4.21 10.63 20.90
N MET A 80 -4.22 10.10 19.68
CA MET A 80 -4.59 8.71 19.40
C MET A 80 -3.35 7.83 19.14
N GLU A 81 -2.14 8.38 19.29
CA GLU A 81 -0.91 7.75 18.78
C GLU A 81 -0.68 6.35 19.33
N GLN A 82 -0.85 6.17 20.65
CA GLN A 82 -0.69 4.85 21.26
C GLN A 82 -1.68 3.84 20.68
N MET A 83 -2.96 4.22 20.53
CA MET A 83 -3.96 3.33 19.93
C MET A 83 -3.61 2.96 18.48
N LEU A 84 -3.09 3.91 17.70
CA LEU A 84 -2.65 3.67 16.33
C LEU A 84 -1.41 2.76 16.27
N ARG A 85 -0.49 2.91 17.23
CA ARG A 85 0.71 2.07 17.33
C ARG A 85 0.36 0.63 17.73
N ASP A 86 -0.63 0.46 18.59
CA ASP A 86 -1.11 -0.85 19.05
C ASP A 86 -1.74 -1.70 17.92
N ASP A 87 -2.06 -1.11 16.77
CA ASP A 87 -2.52 -1.86 15.59
C ASP A 87 -1.37 -2.62 14.88
N TYR A 88 -0.11 -2.31 15.21
CA TYR A 88 1.07 -2.99 14.67
C TYR A 88 1.56 -4.08 15.64
N GLU A 89 1.69 -5.31 15.14
CA GLU A 89 2.15 -6.46 15.93
C GLU A 89 3.65 -6.38 16.22
N THR A 90 4.42 -5.84 15.27
CA THR A 90 5.88 -5.74 15.39
C THR A 90 6.26 -4.33 15.84
N LYS A 91 7.16 -4.26 16.83
CA LYS A 91 7.71 -3.00 17.31
C LYS A 91 8.65 -2.38 16.26
N PHE A 92 8.60 -1.07 16.15
CA PHE A 92 9.45 -0.28 15.28
C PHE A 92 10.06 0.89 16.06
N ASP A 93 11.28 1.26 15.71
CA ASP A 93 12.05 2.30 16.41
C ASP A 93 11.76 3.68 15.81
N LEU A 94 10.55 4.19 16.10
CA LEU A 94 10.14 5.54 15.74
C LEU A 94 9.70 6.28 16.99
N THR A 95 10.22 7.49 17.17
CA THR A 95 9.68 8.43 18.16
C THR A 95 8.20 8.69 17.88
N SER A 96 7.46 9.10 18.90
CA SER A 96 6.03 9.42 18.75
C SER A 96 5.80 10.53 17.71
N ASP A 97 6.71 11.49 17.59
CA ASP A 97 6.63 12.55 16.57
C ASP A 97 6.86 12.02 15.16
N GLN A 98 7.93 11.23 14.94
CA GLN A 98 8.21 10.62 13.64
C GLN A 98 7.06 9.72 13.18
N PHE A 99 6.49 8.94 14.10
CA PHE A 99 5.36 8.06 13.78
C PHE A 99 4.12 8.87 13.37
N VAL A 100 3.77 9.93 14.12
CA VAL A 100 2.62 10.77 13.77
C VAL A 100 2.84 11.47 12.43
N ASP A 101 4.02 12.04 12.19
CA ASP A 101 4.32 12.73 10.94
C ASP A 101 4.25 11.78 9.73
N MET A 102 4.74 10.54 9.90
CA MET A 102 4.61 9.48 8.91
C MET A 102 3.14 9.11 8.66
N MET A 103 2.33 8.93 9.71
CA MET A 103 0.90 8.60 9.57
C MET A 103 0.13 9.70 8.83
N ILE A 104 0.44 10.97 9.06
CA ILE A 104 -0.17 12.09 8.32
C ILE A 104 0.24 12.02 6.86
N LEU A 105 1.54 11.92 6.58
CA LEU A 105 2.05 11.93 5.21
C LEU A 105 1.49 10.77 4.38
N ASP A 106 1.52 9.56 4.94
CA ASP A 106 1.04 8.34 4.27
C ASP A 106 -0.48 8.31 4.16
N GLY A 107 -1.20 8.70 5.22
CA GLY A 107 -2.65 8.79 5.21
C GLY A 107 -3.18 9.82 4.21
N CYS A 108 -2.54 11.00 4.14
CA CYS A 108 -2.88 12.03 3.16
C CYS A 108 -2.59 11.54 1.73
N PHE A 109 -1.46 10.87 1.51
CA PHE A 109 -1.15 10.29 0.20
C PHE A 109 -2.24 9.30 -0.25
N ILE A 110 -2.65 8.37 0.62
CA ILE A 110 -3.69 7.37 0.30
C ILE A 110 -5.03 8.06 -0.02
N LEU A 111 -5.49 8.97 0.84
CA LEU A 111 -6.74 9.68 0.64
C LEU A 111 -6.73 10.48 -0.66
N GLU A 112 -5.67 11.24 -0.90
CA GLU A 112 -5.52 12.07 -2.09
C GLU A 112 -5.45 11.21 -3.36
N LEU A 113 -4.71 10.10 -3.33
CA LEU A 113 -4.65 9.14 -4.43
C LEU A 113 -6.04 8.62 -4.77
N PHE A 114 -6.81 8.18 -3.77
CA PHE A 114 -8.16 7.67 -4.00
C PHE A 114 -9.12 8.75 -4.52
N ILE A 115 -9.05 9.96 -3.99
CA ILE A 115 -9.87 11.10 -4.47
C ILE A 115 -9.55 11.42 -5.93
N LYS A 116 -8.27 11.47 -6.30
CA LYS A 116 -7.86 11.74 -7.68
C LYS A 116 -8.24 10.60 -8.62
N ILE A 117 -8.15 9.32 -8.20
CA ILE A 117 -8.65 8.17 -8.96
C ILE A 117 -10.16 8.28 -9.18
N TYR A 118 -10.92 8.53 -8.11
CA TYR A 118 -12.38 8.65 -8.15
C TYR A 118 -12.84 9.77 -9.09
N ASN A 119 -12.15 10.92 -9.06
CA ASN A 119 -12.46 12.07 -9.91
C ASN A 119 -11.83 12.00 -11.31
N HIS A 120 -11.10 10.93 -11.64
CA HIS A 120 -10.33 10.80 -12.88
C HIS A 120 -9.32 11.95 -13.13
N THR A 121 -8.75 12.52 -12.06
CA THR A 121 -7.78 13.62 -12.14
C THR A 121 -6.42 13.11 -12.62
N ARG A 122 -5.82 13.78 -13.63
CA ARG A 122 -4.50 13.41 -14.22
C ARG A 122 -3.46 14.54 -14.16
N ASP A 123 -3.54 15.36 -13.11
CA ASP A 123 -2.71 16.56 -12.90
C ASP A 123 -1.28 16.27 -12.40
N HIS A 124 -0.99 15.01 -12.03
CA HIS A 124 0.28 14.61 -11.45
C HIS A 124 0.95 13.46 -12.24
N GLU A 125 2.29 13.39 -12.22
CA GLU A 125 3.10 12.44 -13.00
C GLU A 125 2.72 10.98 -12.75
N ILE A 126 2.37 10.64 -11.51
CA ILE A 126 1.84 9.31 -11.14
C ILE A 126 0.66 8.89 -12.03
N PHE A 127 -0.27 9.79 -12.36
CA PHE A 127 -1.45 9.46 -13.19
C PHE A 127 -1.17 9.48 -14.69
N LYS A 128 -0.01 10.01 -15.10
CA LYS A 128 0.46 10.02 -16.49
C LYS A 128 1.26 8.75 -16.82
N ASN A 129 1.82 8.09 -15.81
CA ASN A 129 2.56 6.84 -15.95
C ASN A 129 1.74 5.66 -15.44
N GLU A 130 1.08 4.94 -16.36
CA GLU A 130 0.18 3.83 -16.01
C GLU A 130 0.90 2.67 -15.31
N SER A 131 2.14 2.37 -15.71
CA SER A 131 2.95 1.34 -15.07
C SER A 131 3.28 1.69 -13.62
N LEU A 132 3.71 2.94 -13.38
CA LEU A 132 3.99 3.42 -12.03
C LEU A 132 2.73 3.40 -11.16
N LEU A 133 1.60 3.88 -11.68
CA LEU A 133 0.33 3.85 -10.97
C LEU A 133 -0.08 2.40 -10.63
N ARG A 134 0.14 1.44 -11.54
CA ARG A 134 -0.11 0.02 -11.27
C ARG A 134 0.77 -0.49 -10.13
N TYR A 135 2.07 -0.21 -10.13
CA TYR A 135 2.97 -0.62 -9.05
C TYR A 135 2.57 0.00 -7.70
N ILE A 136 2.24 1.30 -7.66
CA ILE A 136 1.74 1.95 -6.45
C ILE A 136 0.48 1.24 -5.96
N LYS A 137 -0.47 0.97 -6.84
CA LYS A 137 -1.71 0.27 -6.47
C LYS A 137 -1.45 -1.11 -5.90
N THR A 138 -0.51 -1.86 -6.49
CA THR A 138 -0.10 -3.18 -6.00
C THR A 138 0.59 -3.10 -4.64
N ASP A 139 1.50 -2.15 -4.45
CA ASP A 139 2.19 -1.93 -3.17
C ASP A 139 1.22 -1.54 -2.05
N LEU A 140 0.16 -0.78 -2.35
CA LEU A 140 -0.90 -0.48 -1.38
C LEU A 140 -1.71 -1.72 -0.97
N LEU A 141 -1.62 -2.84 -1.71
CA LEU A 141 -2.27 -4.10 -1.35
C LEU A 141 -1.39 -4.99 -0.46
N MET A 142 -0.13 -4.62 -0.22
CA MET A 142 0.80 -5.44 0.55
C MET A 142 0.58 -5.28 2.05
N ILE A 143 0.71 -6.39 2.79
CA ILE A 143 0.44 -6.46 4.23
C ILE A 143 1.38 -5.55 5.03
N GLU A 144 2.63 -5.38 4.60
CA GLU A 144 3.59 -4.52 5.30
C GLU A 144 3.42 -3.02 4.97
N ASN A 145 2.51 -2.67 4.06
CA ASN A 145 2.26 -1.31 3.56
C ASN A 145 0.92 -0.74 4.06
N GLN A 146 0.68 -0.85 5.36
CA GLN A 146 -0.61 -0.56 5.98
C GLN A 146 -0.60 0.70 6.85
N VAL A 147 -1.73 1.40 6.82
CA VAL A 147 -2.08 2.50 7.73
C VAL A 147 -3.40 2.13 8.42
N PRO A 148 -3.55 2.35 9.74
CA PRO A 148 -4.81 2.08 10.44
C PRO A 148 -5.99 2.86 9.84
N LEU A 149 -7.19 2.24 9.79
CA LEU A 149 -8.39 2.90 9.23
C LEU A 149 -8.66 4.23 9.94
N LEU A 150 -8.44 4.22 11.24
CA LEU A 150 -8.64 5.37 12.11
C LEU A 150 -7.83 6.59 11.67
N VAL A 151 -6.64 6.41 11.08
CA VAL A 151 -5.87 7.52 10.50
C VAL A 151 -6.65 8.16 9.35
N LEU A 152 -7.14 7.34 8.42
CA LEU A 152 -7.91 7.83 7.27
C LEU A 152 -9.22 8.49 7.73
N GLU A 153 -9.89 7.95 8.74
CA GLU A 153 -11.11 8.52 9.32
C GLU A 153 -10.85 9.89 9.96
N ILE A 154 -9.77 10.01 10.75
CA ILE A 154 -9.38 11.28 11.39
C ILE A 154 -9.04 12.33 10.34
N LEU A 155 -8.31 11.96 9.28
CA LEU A 155 -7.92 12.87 8.20
C LEU A 155 -9.12 13.24 7.31
N HIS A 156 -9.95 12.28 6.90
CA HIS A 156 -11.10 12.48 6.01
C HIS A 156 -12.23 13.26 6.65
N GLY A 157 -12.59 12.94 7.89
CA GLY A 157 -13.69 13.62 8.62
C GLY A 157 -13.47 15.11 8.84
N ASN A 158 -12.27 15.61 8.51
CA ASN A 158 -11.91 17.01 8.59
C ASN A 158 -12.08 17.75 7.27
N GLN A 159 -12.03 17.06 6.13
CA GLN A 159 -12.21 17.67 4.82
C GLN A 159 -13.67 18.10 4.66
N ARG A 160 -13.92 19.41 4.54
CA ARG A 160 -15.20 19.92 4.03
C ARG A 160 -14.91 20.62 2.72
N LYS A 161 -15.86 20.72 1.79
CA LYS A 161 -15.81 21.70 0.69
C LYS A 161 -17.14 22.41 0.61
N TYR A 162 -17.16 23.73 0.50
CA TYR A 162 -18.41 24.45 0.24
C TYR A 162 -19.03 23.87 -1.05
N GLY A 163 -20.23 23.30 -0.92
CA GLY A 163 -21.07 22.91 -2.05
C GLY A 163 -20.64 21.67 -2.84
N VAL A 164 -19.57 20.95 -2.46
CA VAL A 164 -19.16 19.71 -3.15
C VAL A 164 -19.04 18.58 -2.12
N PRO A 165 -19.86 17.52 -2.23
CA PRO A 165 -19.72 16.34 -1.38
C PRO A 165 -18.38 15.67 -1.66
N ILE A 166 -17.57 15.48 -0.62
CA ILE A 166 -16.38 14.64 -0.69
C ILE A 166 -16.87 13.19 -0.56
N PRO A 167 -16.47 12.27 -1.46
CA PRO A 167 -16.84 10.87 -1.34
C PRO A 167 -16.40 10.31 0.01
N THR A 168 -17.25 9.53 0.65
CA THR A 168 -16.91 8.83 1.91
C THR A 168 -15.73 7.90 1.70
N ILE A 169 -15.00 7.58 2.77
CA ILE A 169 -13.91 6.57 2.73
C ILE A 169 -14.40 5.27 2.08
N ASN A 170 -15.61 4.81 2.42
CA ASN A 170 -16.17 3.60 1.83
C ASN A 170 -16.43 3.73 0.32
N GLN A 171 -16.88 4.89 -0.17
CA GLN A 171 -17.04 5.13 -1.60
C GLN A 171 -15.68 5.15 -2.33
N LEU A 172 -14.69 5.79 -1.74
CA LEU A 172 -13.32 5.83 -2.26
C LEU A 172 -12.72 4.41 -2.35
N LEU A 173 -12.85 3.62 -1.30
CA LEU A 173 -12.37 2.24 -1.25
C LEU A 173 -13.12 1.34 -2.24
N ALA A 174 -14.46 1.41 -2.28
CA ALA A 174 -15.26 0.64 -3.21
C ALA A 174 -14.87 0.93 -4.66
N TYR A 175 -14.67 2.21 -4.98
CA TYR A 175 -14.24 2.62 -6.32
C TYR A 175 -12.82 2.13 -6.63
N TYR A 176 -11.88 2.26 -5.69
CA TYR A 176 -10.51 1.79 -5.86
C TYR A 176 -10.45 0.28 -6.17
N PHE A 177 -11.20 -0.53 -5.42
CA PHE A 177 -11.26 -1.98 -5.67
C PHE A 177 -11.98 -2.33 -6.97
N TRP A 178 -13.02 -1.57 -7.34
CA TRP A 178 -13.67 -1.71 -8.64
C TRP A 178 -12.70 -1.45 -9.79
N ASP A 179 -11.98 -0.32 -9.73
CA ASP A 179 -10.98 0.08 -10.72
C ASP A 179 -9.84 -0.96 -10.84
N MET A 180 -9.37 -1.52 -9.72
CA MET A 180 -8.39 -2.60 -9.72
C MET A 180 -8.86 -3.86 -10.45
N LYS A 181 -10.12 -4.27 -10.22
CA LYS A 181 -10.73 -5.42 -10.92
C LYS A 181 -10.92 -5.14 -12.41
N ALA A 182 -11.39 -3.94 -12.75
CA ALA A 182 -11.60 -3.52 -14.13
C ALA A 182 -10.28 -3.46 -14.92
N ALA A 183 -9.20 -3.04 -14.28
CA ALA A 183 -7.87 -2.93 -14.88
C ALA A 183 -7.14 -4.29 -15.05
N ARG A 184 -7.78 -5.43 -14.74
CA ARG A 184 -7.16 -6.77 -14.73
C ARG A 184 -5.82 -6.80 -14.00
N VAL A 185 -5.68 -6.01 -12.93
CA VAL A 185 -4.48 -6.06 -12.08
C VAL A 185 -4.58 -7.33 -11.26
N THR A 186 -4.28 -8.46 -11.89
CA THR A 186 -3.91 -9.68 -11.21
C THR A 186 -2.50 -9.45 -10.71
N ALA A 187 -2.35 -9.10 -9.43
CA ALA A 187 -1.06 -9.32 -8.80
C ALA A 187 -0.74 -10.82 -9.01
N CYS A 188 0.50 -11.17 -9.35
CA CYS A 188 0.93 -12.58 -9.47
C CYS A 188 0.63 -13.41 -8.21
N CYS A 189 0.23 -12.76 -7.10
CA CYS A 189 -0.02 -13.37 -5.82
C CYS A 189 -1.27 -12.80 -5.10
N THR A 190 -2.34 -12.40 -5.79
CA THR A 190 -3.63 -12.22 -5.10
C THR A 190 -4.39 -13.54 -5.10
N PRO A 191 -4.64 -14.18 -3.94
CA PRO A 191 -5.64 -15.22 -3.87
C PRO A 191 -6.98 -14.57 -4.24
N THR A 192 -7.88 -15.33 -4.87
CA THR A 192 -9.26 -14.91 -5.13
C THR A 192 -9.98 -14.72 -3.78
N ILE A 193 -9.79 -13.57 -3.16
CA ILE A 193 -10.40 -13.22 -1.89
C ILE A 193 -11.45 -12.13 -2.15
N ASN A 194 -12.62 -12.35 -1.57
CA ASN A 194 -13.79 -11.52 -1.70
C ASN A 194 -13.50 -10.06 -1.29
N SER A 195 -14.16 -9.09 -1.93
CA SER A 195 -13.91 -7.65 -1.78
C SER A 195 -13.94 -7.15 -0.33
N SER A 196 -14.72 -7.82 0.52
CA SER A 196 -14.86 -7.52 1.96
C SER A 196 -13.64 -7.89 2.79
N SER A 197 -12.87 -8.92 2.40
CA SER A 197 -11.67 -9.35 3.12
C SER A 197 -10.44 -8.51 2.72
N PHE A 198 -10.46 -7.89 1.55
CA PHE A 198 -9.38 -7.00 1.10
C PHE A 198 -9.40 -5.64 1.82
N LEU A 199 -10.61 -5.17 2.20
CA LEU A 199 -10.82 -4.05 3.11
C LEU A 199 -10.14 -4.25 4.47
N LEU A 200 -10.01 -5.50 4.93
CA LEU A 200 -9.34 -5.85 6.20
C LEU A 200 -7.82 -5.92 6.08
N LEU A 201 -7.29 -6.06 4.85
CA LEU A 201 -5.88 -6.34 4.59
C LEU A 201 -5.05 -5.08 4.35
N VAL A 202 -5.61 -4.09 3.67
CA VAL A 202 -4.97 -2.79 3.41
C VAL A 202 -5.12 -1.83 4.58
N ILE A 203 -6.19 -2.04 5.35
CA ILE A 203 -6.59 -1.18 6.43
C ILE A 203 -6.98 -2.07 7.61
N LYS A 204 -6.10 -2.17 8.61
CA LYS A 204 -6.43 -2.91 9.84
C LYS A 204 -7.67 -2.28 10.47
N LYS A 205 -8.79 -2.98 10.37
CA LYS A 205 -10.03 -2.67 11.08
C LYS A 205 -10.00 -3.50 12.35
N ARG A 206 -9.93 -2.86 13.53
CA ARG A 206 -10.20 -3.56 14.79
C ARG A 206 -11.63 -4.13 14.72
N TYR A 207 -11.75 -5.43 14.93
CA TYR A 207 -13.00 -6.05 15.34
C TYR A 207 -13.19 -5.84 16.83
#